data_AF-A0A8J6Y6F9-F1
#
_entry.id   AF-A0A8J6Y6F9-F1
#
_cell.length_a   1.000
_cell.length_b   1.000
_cell.length_c   1.000
_cell.angle_alpha   90.00
_cell.angle_beta   90.00
_cell.angle_gamma   90.00
#
_symmetry.space_group_name_H-M   'P 1'
#
loop_
_entity.id
_entity.type
_entity.pdbx_description
1 polymer ?
#
loop_
_entity_poly.entity_id
_entity_poly.type
_entity_poly.pdbx_seq_one_letter_code
_entity_poly.pdbx_strand_id
1 'polypeptide(L)'
;MSDDESRIKVTDRRLFTSDGERRESVGQVEPEVEEAPRATATPEPEDRPGEEAGFSHEPVDEDLGVDFTTLINAMATPALIHLGEVPHPDGGMTAVNLEPARLQIDFLALLQVKCRGNLTAAEESLLERVLYQLRLLYVSKTGKAGDDDQPAPTEG
;
A
#
# COMPACT_ATOMS: atom_id res chain seq x y z
N MET A 1 -27.63 28.12 47.14
CA MET A 1 -26.48 27.46 46.51
C MET A 1 -27.08 26.28 45.76
N SER A 2 -27.42 26.43 44.47
CA SER A 2 -26.49 26.33 43.31
C SER A 2 -25.92 24.90 43.25
N ASP A 3 -26.06 24.08 42.20
CA ASP A 3 -26.22 24.37 40.77
C ASP A 3 -26.95 23.24 40.01
N ASP A 4 -27.55 23.65 38.88
CA ASP A 4 -28.00 22.88 37.73
C ASP A 4 -26.77 22.44 36.91
N GLU A 5 -26.70 21.18 36.49
CA GLU A 5 -25.99 20.82 35.25
C GLU A 5 -26.81 19.78 34.49
N SER A 6 -27.69 20.30 33.63
CA SER A 6 -28.54 19.55 32.73
C SER A 6 -27.73 18.93 31.56
N ARG A 7 -27.77 17.59 31.51
CA ARG A 7 -27.24 16.69 30.47
C ARG A 7 -27.62 17.14 29.05
N ILE A 8 -26.69 17.73 28.31
CA ILE A 8 -26.86 18.14 26.90
C ILE A 8 -26.99 16.89 26.01
N LYS A 9 -28.20 16.65 25.47
CA LYS A 9 -28.45 15.65 24.42
C LYS A 9 -28.24 16.30 23.05
N VAL A 10 -27.09 16.02 22.43
CA VAL A 10 -26.80 16.43 21.07
C VAL A 10 -27.64 15.57 20.12
N THR A 11 -28.70 16.17 19.56
CA THR A 11 -29.53 15.51 18.55
C THR A 11 -29.11 16.03 17.18
N ASP A 12 -28.63 15.13 16.33
CA ASP A 12 -28.09 15.45 15.01
C ASP A 12 -29.15 16.14 14.13
N ARG A 13 -28.85 17.36 13.67
CA ARG A 13 -29.77 18.21 12.88
C ARG A 13 -29.82 17.86 11.39
N ARG A 14 -29.03 16.90 10.90
CA ARG A 14 -29.01 16.54 9.46
C ARG A 14 -30.29 15.83 9.00
N LEU A 15 -31.12 15.38 9.93
CA LEU A 15 -32.36 14.62 9.67
C LEU A 15 -33.63 15.48 9.57
N PHE A 16 -33.54 16.80 9.79
CA PHE A 16 -34.67 17.72 9.81
C PHE A 16 -34.47 18.87 8.84
N THR A 17 -35.54 19.30 8.16
CA THR A 17 -35.54 20.53 7.33
C THR A 17 -35.62 21.78 8.21
N SER A 18 -35.40 22.96 7.63
CA SER A 18 -35.40 24.25 8.36
C SER A 18 -36.74 24.61 9.03
N ASP A 19 -37.83 23.95 8.64
CA ASP A 19 -39.16 24.10 9.24
C ASP A 19 -39.49 23.02 10.28
N GLY A 20 -38.51 22.20 10.68
CA GLY A 20 -38.65 21.26 11.80
C GLY A 20 -39.36 19.95 11.46
N GLU A 21 -39.63 19.68 10.18
CA GLU A 21 -40.20 18.41 9.74
C GLU A 21 -39.10 17.36 9.50
N ARG A 22 -39.39 16.11 9.88
CA ARG A 22 -38.48 14.97 9.68
C ARG A 22 -38.47 14.61 8.21
N ARG A 23 -37.29 14.53 7.58
CA ARG A 23 -37.16 14.14 6.17
C ARG A 23 -37.66 12.70 5.99
N GLU A 24 -38.87 12.53 5.47
CA GLU A 24 -39.42 11.22 5.14
C GLU A 24 -38.68 10.63 3.92
N SER A 25 -38.36 9.35 4.02
CA SER A 25 -37.73 8.56 2.97
C SER A 25 -38.58 8.50 1.70
N VAL A 26 -38.08 9.06 0.61
CA VAL A 26 -38.52 8.73 -0.75
C VAL A 26 -37.52 7.68 -1.25
N GLY A 27 -37.87 6.41 -1.41
CA GLY A 27 -39.00 5.94 -2.20
C GLY A 27 -38.40 5.38 -3.49
N GLN A 28 -38.35 4.05 -3.55
CA GLN A 28 -38.04 3.21 -4.70
C GLN A 28 -38.40 3.84 -6.06
N VAL A 29 -37.41 3.97 -6.94
CA VAL A 29 -37.61 4.01 -8.39
C VAL A 29 -36.51 3.15 -9.00
N GLU A 30 -36.85 1.90 -9.35
CA GLU A 30 -36.12 1.16 -10.37
C GLU A 30 -36.42 1.82 -11.72
N PRO A 31 -35.41 1.99 -12.59
CA PRO A 31 -35.66 1.92 -14.01
C PRO A 31 -34.90 0.72 -14.62
N GLU A 32 -35.73 -0.01 -15.34
CA GLU A 32 -35.50 -1.10 -16.28
C GLU A 32 -34.28 -0.91 -17.20
N VAL A 33 -33.65 -2.05 -17.50
CA VAL A 33 -32.44 -2.23 -18.30
C VAL A 33 -32.65 -1.76 -19.75
N GLU A 34 -31.81 -0.84 -20.22
CA GLU A 34 -31.57 -0.61 -21.65
C GLU A 34 -30.12 -1.00 -21.98
N GLU A 35 -29.97 -2.02 -22.82
CA GLU A 35 -28.71 -2.63 -23.24
C GLU A 35 -28.05 -1.87 -24.41
N ALA A 36 -26.75 -1.57 -24.23
CA ALA A 36 -25.66 -1.42 -25.22
C ALA A 36 -25.56 -0.12 -26.09
N PRO A 37 -24.33 0.32 -26.47
CA PRO A 37 -23.09 -0.44 -26.49
C PRO A 37 -21.91 0.16 -25.68
N ARG A 38 -21.03 -0.77 -25.31
CA ARG A 38 -19.69 -0.60 -24.78
C ARG A 38 -18.86 0.36 -25.66
N ALA A 39 -18.64 1.58 -25.19
CA ALA A 39 -17.57 2.45 -25.65
C ALA A 39 -16.46 2.43 -24.59
N THR A 40 -15.36 1.79 -24.95
CA THR A 40 -14.04 1.95 -24.38
C THR A 40 -13.69 3.43 -24.30
N ALA A 41 -13.87 4.05 -23.14
CA ALA A 41 -13.22 5.31 -22.80
C ALA A 41 -12.00 4.96 -21.93
N THR A 42 -10.93 4.54 -22.59
CA THR A 42 -9.59 4.74 -22.06
C THR A 42 -9.47 6.23 -21.76
N PRO A 43 -9.22 6.68 -20.53
CA PRO A 43 -8.85 8.07 -20.32
C PRO A 43 -7.54 8.28 -21.08
N GLU A 44 -7.57 9.08 -22.14
CA GLU A 44 -6.37 9.63 -22.75
C GLU A 44 -5.57 10.34 -21.65
N PRO A 45 -4.29 9.99 -21.43
CA PRO A 45 -3.47 10.70 -20.47
C PRO A 45 -3.06 12.03 -21.11
N GLU A 46 -3.89 13.05 -20.97
CA GLU A 46 -3.45 14.43 -21.18
C GLU A 46 -2.39 14.77 -20.12
N ASP A 47 -1.24 15.25 -20.61
CA ASP A 47 -0.06 15.73 -19.89
C ASP A 47 0.67 14.75 -18.94
N ARG A 48 1.49 13.88 -19.54
CA ARG A 48 2.65 13.30 -18.84
C ARG A 48 3.91 14.13 -19.17
N PRO A 49 4.52 14.86 -18.23
CA PRO A 49 5.78 15.54 -18.48
C PRO A 49 6.89 14.48 -18.61
N GLY A 50 7.43 14.28 -19.82
CA GLY A 50 8.47 13.27 -20.02
C GLY A 50 9.00 13.06 -21.45
N GLU A 51 9.09 14.10 -22.27
CA GLU A 51 9.72 13.99 -23.61
C GLU A 51 11.27 14.09 -23.58
N GLU A 52 11.90 14.25 -22.40
CA GLU A 52 13.36 14.51 -22.32
C GLU A 52 14.23 13.38 -21.72
N ALA A 53 13.73 12.17 -21.53
CA ALA A 53 14.56 11.05 -21.09
C ALA A 53 14.41 9.87 -22.04
N GLY A 54 15.52 9.37 -22.59
CA GLY A 54 15.60 8.31 -23.61
C GLY A 54 15.14 6.91 -23.18
N PHE A 55 14.03 6.81 -22.47
CA PHE A 55 13.35 5.57 -22.09
C PHE A 55 11.94 5.62 -22.68
N SER A 56 11.66 4.79 -23.70
CA SER A 56 10.31 4.64 -24.24
C SER A 56 9.43 3.87 -23.25
N HIS A 57 8.18 4.33 -23.08
CA HIS A 57 7.17 3.60 -22.31
C HIS A 57 6.42 2.66 -23.24
N GLU A 58 7.05 1.55 -23.61
CA GLU A 58 6.40 0.50 -24.39
C GLU A 58 5.73 -0.52 -23.45
N PRO A 59 4.50 -0.96 -23.75
CA PRO A 59 3.88 -2.04 -23.00
C PRO A 59 4.71 -3.32 -23.16
N VAL A 60 4.97 -3.99 -22.03
CA VAL A 60 5.67 -5.27 -22.01
C VAL A 60 4.66 -6.38 -22.30
N ASP A 61 4.99 -7.30 -23.20
CA ASP A 61 4.18 -8.50 -23.43
C ASP A 61 4.30 -9.44 -22.21
N GLU A 62 3.26 -9.51 -21.39
CA GLU A 62 3.21 -10.34 -20.17
C GLU A 62 3.13 -11.86 -20.47
N ASP A 63 3.02 -12.24 -21.75
CA ASP A 63 2.98 -13.64 -22.23
C ASP A 63 4.24 -14.46 -21.89
N LEU A 64 5.34 -13.81 -21.47
CA LEU A 64 6.56 -14.45 -21.01
C LEU A 64 6.47 -15.02 -19.58
N GLY A 65 5.29 -15.00 -18.95
CA GLY A 65 5.06 -15.53 -17.60
C GLY A 65 5.71 -14.70 -16.49
N VAL A 66 6.12 -13.47 -16.81
CA VAL A 66 6.67 -12.50 -15.87
C VAL A 66 5.67 -11.34 -15.80
N ASP A 67 4.84 -11.36 -14.76
CA ASP A 67 3.86 -10.33 -14.47
C ASP A 67 4.36 -9.37 -13.37
N PHE A 68 3.58 -8.33 -13.07
CA PHE A 68 3.89 -7.41 -11.98
C PHE A 68 4.06 -8.14 -10.63
N THR A 69 3.27 -9.19 -10.38
CA THR A 69 3.42 -10.02 -9.17
C THR A 69 4.80 -10.64 -9.06
N THR A 70 5.30 -11.20 -10.17
CA THR A 70 6.64 -11.79 -10.26
C THR A 70 7.71 -10.75 -10.00
N LEU A 71 7.57 -9.54 -10.57
CA LEU A 71 8.49 -8.42 -10.31
C LEU A 71 8.53 -8.04 -8.83
N ILE A 72 7.36 -7.85 -8.20
CA ILE A 72 7.28 -7.47 -6.78
C ILE A 72 7.88 -8.58 -5.91
N ASN A 73 7.63 -9.85 -6.21
CA ASN A 73 8.23 -10.96 -5.47
C ASN A 73 9.75 -11.01 -5.61
N ALA A 74 10.27 -10.80 -6.83
CA ALA A 74 11.71 -10.75 -7.09
C ALA A 74 12.39 -9.60 -6.32
N MET A 75 11.73 -8.45 -6.20
CA MET A 75 12.22 -7.33 -5.41
C MET A 75 12.02 -7.50 -3.90
N ALA A 76 10.99 -8.19 -3.44
CA ALA A 76 10.73 -8.39 -2.01
C ALA A 76 11.62 -9.48 -1.40
N THR A 77 12.01 -10.50 -2.17
CA THR A 77 12.77 -11.65 -1.67
C THR A 77 14.12 -11.26 -1.01
N PRO A 78 14.95 -10.39 -1.61
CA PRO A 78 16.17 -9.92 -0.95
C PRO A 78 15.92 -9.22 0.39
N ALA A 79 14.82 -8.47 0.53
CA ALA A 79 14.45 -7.83 1.79
C ALA A 79 14.17 -8.89 2.87
N LEU A 80 13.43 -9.94 2.51
CA LEU A 80 13.12 -11.05 3.43
C LEU A 80 14.38 -11.83 3.84
N ILE A 81 15.32 -12.04 2.91
CA ILE A 81 16.61 -12.66 3.21
C ILE A 81 17.40 -11.79 4.21
N HIS A 82 17.51 -10.49 3.94
CA HIS A 82 18.19 -9.57 4.86
C HIS A 82 17.49 -9.43 6.22
N LEU A 83 16.18 -9.66 6.30
CA LEU A 83 15.44 -9.70 7.57
C LEU A 83 15.55 -11.06 8.29
N GLY A 84 16.23 -12.04 7.69
CA GLY A 84 16.38 -13.40 8.21
C GLY A 84 15.07 -14.21 8.19
N GLU A 85 14.09 -13.81 7.39
CA GLU A 85 12.81 -14.53 7.23
C GLU A 85 12.92 -15.67 6.21
N VAL A 86 13.86 -15.57 5.27
CA VAL A 86 14.14 -16.57 4.24
C VAL A 86 15.63 -16.89 4.27
N PRO A 87 16.04 -18.18 4.17
CA PRO A 87 17.45 -18.55 4.11
C PRO A 87 18.12 -18.00 2.84
N HIS A 88 19.41 -17.67 2.95
CA HIS A 88 20.19 -17.30 1.77
C HIS A 88 20.34 -18.50 0.83
N PRO A 89 20.19 -18.35 -0.50
CA PRO A 89 20.30 -19.46 -1.46
C PRO A 89 21.66 -20.18 -1.40
N ASP A 90 22.72 -19.46 -1.03
CA ASP A 90 24.08 -20.02 -0.88
C ASP A 90 24.31 -20.82 0.42
N GLY A 91 23.24 -21.15 1.17
CA GLY A 91 23.31 -22.05 2.33
C GLY A 91 23.81 -21.40 3.63
N GLY A 92 23.85 -20.07 3.70
CA GLY A 92 24.27 -19.32 4.88
C GLY A 92 23.19 -19.22 5.98
N MET A 93 23.63 -18.99 7.22
CA MET A 93 22.75 -18.71 8.37
C MET A 93 21.86 -17.49 8.11
N THR A 94 20.63 -17.51 8.63
CA THR A 94 19.69 -16.38 8.63
C THR A 94 20.19 -15.26 9.54
N ALA A 95 21.21 -14.55 9.10
CA ALA A 95 21.72 -13.35 9.77
C ALA A 95 20.85 -12.15 9.40
N VAL A 96 20.33 -11.46 10.41
CA VAL A 96 19.56 -10.24 10.21
C VAL A 96 20.53 -9.10 9.88
N ASN A 97 20.35 -8.48 8.72
CA ASN A 97 21.07 -7.27 8.33
C ASN A 97 20.07 -6.17 7.96
N LEU A 98 19.92 -5.20 8.86
CA LEU A 98 18.89 -4.17 8.75
C LEU A 98 19.18 -3.13 7.67
N GLU A 99 20.45 -2.80 7.40
CA GLU A 99 20.78 -1.74 6.45
C GLU A 99 20.39 -2.11 4.99
N PRO A 100 20.80 -3.27 4.45
CA PRO A 100 20.35 -3.73 3.13
C PRO A 100 18.84 -4.00 3.07
N ALA A 101 18.23 -4.49 4.16
CA ALA A 101 16.78 -4.68 4.23
C ALA A 101 16.04 -3.36 4.05
N ARG A 102 16.49 -2.29 4.71
CA ARG A 102 15.92 -0.95 4.58
C ARG A 102 16.04 -0.44 3.15
N LEU A 103 17.22 -0.56 2.54
CA LEU A 103 17.44 -0.12 1.17
C LEU A 103 16.47 -0.79 0.18
N GLN A 104 16.25 -2.10 0.35
CA GLN A 104 15.31 -2.83 -0.50
C GLN A 104 13.85 -2.38 -0.32
N ILE A 105 13.45 -2.10 0.92
CA ILE A 105 12.13 -1.52 1.23
C ILE A 105 11.99 -0.13 0.60
N ASP A 106 13.04 0.69 0.65
CA ASP A 106 13.07 2.02 0.05
C ASP A 106 12.96 1.96 -1.48
N PHE A 107 13.56 0.96 -2.14
CA PHE A 107 13.37 0.74 -3.58
C PHE A 107 11.93 0.38 -3.95
N LEU A 108 11.29 -0.52 -3.20
CA LEU A 108 9.87 -0.83 -3.39
C LEU A 108 8.98 0.41 -3.14
N ALA A 109 9.32 1.23 -2.15
CA ALA A 109 8.60 2.47 -1.87
C ALA A 109 8.78 3.50 -2.99
N LEU A 110 9.97 3.61 -3.55
CA LEU A 110 10.24 4.46 -4.70
C LEU A 110 9.47 3.99 -5.94
N LEU A 111 9.41 2.67 -6.16
CA LEU A 111 8.63 2.08 -7.25
C LEU A 111 7.14 2.47 -7.11
N GLN A 112 6.57 2.38 -5.92
CA GLN A 112 5.19 2.81 -5.65
C GLN A 112 4.95 4.27 -6.06
N VAL A 113 5.87 5.16 -5.71
CA VAL A 113 5.76 6.59 -6.05
C VAL A 113 5.88 6.82 -7.55
N LYS A 114 6.83 6.15 -8.21
CA LYS A 114 7.11 6.34 -9.65
C LYS A 114 6.06 5.69 -10.55
N CYS A 115 5.39 4.64 -10.08
CA CYS A 115 4.34 3.94 -10.82
C CYS A 115 2.93 4.42 -10.50
N ARG A 116 2.75 5.41 -9.61
CA ARG A 116 1.42 5.95 -9.26
C ARG A 116 0.68 6.42 -10.52
N GLY A 117 -0.58 6.01 -10.64
CA GLY A 117 -1.41 6.30 -11.82
C GLY A 117 -1.14 5.40 -13.02
N ASN A 118 -0.18 4.47 -12.93
CA ASN A 118 0.12 3.45 -13.94
C ASN A 118 -0.12 2.02 -13.43
N LEU A 119 -0.62 1.86 -12.20
CA LEU A 119 -0.97 0.58 -11.61
C LEU A 119 -2.48 0.36 -11.70
N THR A 120 -2.88 -0.89 -11.96
CA THR A 120 -4.24 -1.36 -11.70
C THR A 120 -4.51 -1.42 -10.19
N ALA A 121 -5.79 -1.44 -9.79
CA ALA A 121 -6.16 -1.53 -8.38
C ALA A 121 -5.61 -2.78 -7.67
N ALA A 122 -5.47 -3.89 -8.41
CA ALA A 122 -4.90 -5.14 -7.89
C ALA A 122 -3.40 -5.01 -7.63
N GLU A 123 -2.66 -4.41 -8.56
CA GLU A 123 -1.21 -4.18 -8.44
C GLU A 123 -0.88 -3.18 -7.33
N GLU A 124 -1.65 -2.09 -7.24
CA GLU A 124 -1.52 -1.11 -6.15
C GLU A 124 -1.74 -1.78 -4.79
N SER A 125 -2.82 -2.55 -4.65
CA SER A 125 -3.12 -3.30 -3.42
C SER A 125 -2.04 -4.33 -3.07
N LEU A 126 -1.46 -5.01 -4.07
CA LEU A 126 -0.37 -5.95 -3.88
C LEU A 126 0.87 -5.23 -3.34
N LEU A 127 1.30 -4.15 -4.00
CA LEU A 127 2.48 -3.39 -3.62
C LEU A 127 2.34 -2.79 -2.22
N GLU A 128 1.17 -2.24 -1.90
CA GLU A 128 0.87 -1.73 -0.56
C GLU A 128 0.98 -2.81 0.51
N ARG A 129 0.40 -4.00 0.26
CA ARG A 129 0.44 -5.11 1.20
C ARG A 129 1.86 -5.60 1.46
N VAL A 130 2.65 -5.76 0.40
CA VAL A 130 4.06 -6.19 0.50
C VAL A 130 4.88 -5.16 1.26
N LEU A 131 4.75 -3.86 0.93
CA LEU A 131 5.43 -2.79 1.64
C LEU A 131 5.06 -2.75 3.12
N TYR A 132 3.77 -2.90 3.44
CA TYR A 132 3.30 -2.94 4.81
C TYR A 132 3.95 -4.10 5.59
N GLN A 133 3.91 -5.31 5.03
CA GLN A 133 4.48 -6.51 5.65
C GLN A 133 5.99 -6.35 5.90
N LEU A 134 6.74 -5.89 4.90
CA LEU A 134 8.19 -5.71 5.03
C LEU A 134 8.55 -4.65 6.07
N ARG A 135 7.81 -3.53 6.13
CA ARG A 135 8.01 -2.49 7.15
C ARG A 135 7.72 -3.01 8.55
N LEU A 136 6.67 -3.81 8.72
CA LEU A 136 6.34 -4.42 10.01
C LEU A 136 7.44 -5.38 10.47
N LEU A 137 7.94 -6.23 9.56
CA LEU A 137 9.05 -7.13 9.83
C LEU A 137 10.32 -6.34 10.20
N TYR A 138 10.64 -5.30 9.43
CA TYR A 138 11.78 -4.42 9.71
C TYR A 138 11.73 -3.83 11.12
N VAL A 139 10.60 -3.24 11.52
CA VAL A 139 10.43 -2.67 12.87
C VAL A 139 10.52 -3.74 13.95
N SER A 140 10.00 -4.93 13.69
CA SER A 140 10.07 -6.06 14.63
C SER A 140 11.51 -6.54 14.86
N LYS A 141 12.37 -6.45 13.83
CA LYS A 141 13.79 -6.83 13.90
C LYS A 141 14.65 -5.72 14.48
N THR A 142 14.37 -4.46 14.18
CA THR A 142 15.08 -3.32 14.77
C THR A 142 14.86 -3.23 16.29
N GLY A 143 13.67 -3.60 16.77
CA GLY A 143 13.37 -3.68 18.20
C GLY A 143 14.08 -4.84 18.93
N LYS A 144 14.52 -5.89 18.23
CA LYS A 144 15.29 -7.01 18.80
C LYS A 144 16.81 -6.78 18.72
N ALA A 145 17.30 -6.18 17.63
CA ALA A 145 18.73 -5.97 17.41
C ALA A 145 19.40 -5.04 18.46
N GLY A 146 18.61 -4.25 19.21
CA GLY A 146 19.13 -3.45 20.33
C GLY A 146 19.42 -4.25 21.61
N ASP A 147 19.06 -5.53 21.69
CA ASP A 147 19.25 -6.40 22.87
C ASP A 147 20.42 -7.40 22.68
N ASP A 148 20.79 -7.70 21.43
CA ASP A 148 21.83 -8.69 21.09
C ASP A 148 23.23 -8.08 20.81
N ASP A 149 23.39 -6.75 20.85
CA ASP A 149 24.69 -6.06 20.69
C ASP A 149 25.47 -5.98 22.02
N GLN A 150 25.59 -7.11 22.72
CA GLN A 150 26.52 -7.26 23.83
C GLN A 150 27.87 -7.74 23.27
N PRO A 151 28.96 -6.95 23.34
CA PRO A 151 30.26 -7.41 22.88
C PRO A 151 30.66 -8.63 23.71
N ALA A 152 31.00 -9.73 23.02
CA ALA A 152 31.50 -10.95 23.62
C ALA A 152 32.65 -10.63 24.60
N PRO A 153 32.69 -11.24 25.80
CA PRO A 153 33.77 -11.00 26.73
C PRO A 153 35.08 -11.47 26.09
N THR A 154 36.02 -10.54 25.90
CA THR A 154 37.41 -10.87 25.65
C THR A 154 37.95 -11.58 26.89
N GLU A 155 38.00 -12.91 26.83
CA GLU A 155 38.73 -13.73 27.80
C GLU A 155 40.22 -13.38 27.74
N GLY A 156 40.81 -13.14 28.91
CA GLY A 156 42.20 -12.73 29.12
C GLY A 156 43.13 -13.85 29.52
#